data_AF-A0AAV7UH33-F1
#
_entry.id   AF-A0AAV7UH33-F1
#
_cell.length_a   1.000
_cell.length_b   1.000
_cell.length_c   1.000
_cell.angle_alpha   90.00
_cell.angle_beta   90.00
_cell.angle_gamma   90.00
#
_symmetry.space_group_name_H-M   'P 1'
#
loop_
_entity.id
_entity.type
_entity.pdbx_description
1 polymer ?
#
loop_
_entity_poly.entity_id
_entity_poly.type
_entity_poly.pdbx_seq_one_letter_code
_entity_poly.pdbx_strand_id
1 'polypeptide(L)'
;MLAGGTNMQELDKLDRLESAAISEGSGLDLRVDGGSVLQHSLSVRSIERQAEENVVQVSQPVREDHGQSIADMLKALSVELKSGFETSNANQVEITGLCEDLGNKIDDLAGHTAALEEEVGKLRVAVEENKEQIRYLKEGETGVTAKMESLENNLRRNNLRFLRVLEGLEDGDLKGFMARLIKQEVNVEISEEDIVKDIQRVHRVPAKMPSLFSDILPEGTYSRPGTKKEIVDGKRIPF
;
A
#
# COMPACT_ATOMS: atom_id res chain seq x y z
N MET A 1 6.20 16.46 1.19
CA MET A 1 7.47 15.74 1.05
C MET A 1 7.36 14.45 1.85
N LEU A 2 7.06 13.33 1.20
CA LEU A 2 7.10 12.00 1.81
C LEU A 2 8.04 11.17 0.94
N ALA A 3 9.23 10.91 1.46
CA ALA A 3 10.25 10.12 0.81
C ALA A 3 9.92 8.63 1.02
N GLY A 4 9.24 8.03 0.03
CA GLY A 4 9.07 6.59 -0.08
C GLY A 4 10.17 6.00 -0.96
N GLY A 5 11.40 5.96 -0.46
CA GLY A 5 12.50 5.26 -1.10
C GLY A 5 12.50 3.80 -0.66
N THR A 6 11.79 2.93 -1.37
CA THR A 6 11.95 1.49 -1.20
C THR A 6 13.34 1.10 -1.66
N ASN A 7 14.07 0.51 -0.73
CA ASN A 7 15.49 0.27 -0.78
C ASN A 7 15.77 -0.85 -1.79
N MET A 8 16.45 -0.53 -2.89
CA MET A 8 16.82 -1.46 -3.97
C MET A 8 17.64 -2.67 -3.47
N GLN A 9 18.20 -2.58 -2.26
CA GLN A 9 18.92 -3.66 -1.57
C GLN A 9 18.01 -4.74 -0.95
N GLU A 10 16.70 -4.54 -0.86
CA GLU A 10 15.77 -5.59 -0.37
C GLU A 10 15.30 -6.52 -1.50
N LEU A 11 15.26 -6.05 -2.75
CA LEU A 11 14.90 -6.89 -3.91
C LEU A 11 16.00 -7.92 -4.24
N ASP A 12 17.29 -7.54 -4.13
CA ASP A 12 18.42 -8.47 -4.33
C ASP A 12 18.51 -9.58 -3.26
N LYS A 13 17.84 -9.43 -2.12
CA LYS A 13 17.80 -10.45 -1.06
C LYS A 13 16.75 -11.53 -1.33
N LEU A 14 15.73 -11.24 -2.13
CA LEU A 14 14.68 -12.21 -2.48
C LEU A 14 15.16 -13.19 -3.56
N ASP A 15 15.87 -12.72 -4.60
CA ASP A 15 16.44 -13.59 -5.65
C ASP A 15 17.50 -14.58 -5.11
N ARG A 16 18.20 -14.22 -4.03
CA ARG A 16 19.19 -15.12 -3.40
C ARG A 16 18.57 -16.20 -2.52
N LEU A 17 17.33 -16.04 -2.07
CA LEU A 17 16.63 -17.07 -1.29
C LEU A 17 15.94 -18.10 -2.18
N GLU A 18 15.54 -17.71 -3.39
CA GLU A 18 14.95 -18.64 -4.37
C GLU A 18 16.00 -19.61 -4.96
N SER A 19 17.25 -19.15 -5.08
CA SER A 19 18.37 -19.99 -5.53
C SER A 19 18.87 -21.01 -4.49
N ALA A 20 18.52 -20.85 -3.21
CA ALA A 20 18.93 -21.75 -2.14
C ALA A 20 17.96 -22.93 -1.93
N ALA A 21 16.73 -22.84 -2.43
CA ALA A 21 15.70 -23.86 -2.22
C ALA A 21 15.71 -25.01 -3.25
N ILE A 22 16.55 -24.95 -4.29
CA ILE A 22 16.63 -25.97 -5.35
C ILE A 22 17.71 -27.04 -5.06
N SER A 23 18.46 -26.92 -3.95
CA SER A 23 19.61 -27.80 -3.65
C SER A 23 19.34 -28.93 -2.64
N GLU A 24 18.16 -29.04 -2.03
CA GLU A 24 17.89 -30.05 -0.99
C GLU A 24 16.65 -30.87 -1.31
N GLY A 25 16.79 -31.83 -2.22
CA GLY A 25 15.70 -32.74 -2.57
C GLY A 25 16.18 -34.06 -3.16
N SER A 26 16.23 -35.09 -2.32
CA SER A 26 16.17 -36.53 -2.65
C SER A 26 17.43 -37.24 -3.17
N GLY A 27 18.38 -37.49 -2.27
CA GLY A 27 19.29 -38.65 -2.33
C GLY A 27 18.83 -39.71 -1.34
N LEU A 28 18.01 -40.66 -1.78
CA LEU A 28 17.53 -41.79 -0.97
C LEU A 28 18.65 -42.83 -0.87
N ASP A 29 19.28 -42.89 0.30
CA ASP A 29 20.36 -43.81 0.66
C ASP A 29 19.78 -45.18 1.06
N LEU A 30 19.88 -46.18 0.18
CA LEU A 30 19.51 -47.57 0.44
C LEU A 30 20.69 -48.30 1.08
N ARG A 31 20.78 -48.21 2.40
CA ARG A 31 21.67 -49.05 3.23
C ARG A 31 21.06 -50.44 3.39
N VAL A 32 21.63 -51.43 2.70
CA VAL A 32 21.37 -52.86 2.93
C VAL A 32 22.36 -53.35 3.98
N ASP A 33 21.89 -53.54 5.21
CA ASP A 33 22.68 -54.17 6.27
C ASP A 33 22.82 -55.68 5.99
N GLY A 34 23.98 -56.05 5.44
CA GLY A 34 24.47 -57.42 5.40
C GLY A 34 25.08 -57.81 6.75
N GLY A 35 24.27 -58.45 7.60
CA GLY A 35 24.73 -59.07 8.84
C GLY A 35 25.28 -60.48 8.61
N SER A 36 26.58 -60.66 8.84
CA SER A 36 27.30 -61.93 8.85
C SER A 36 26.89 -62.82 10.02
N VAL A 37 26.95 -64.15 9.85
CA VAL A 37 27.30 -65.05 10.97
C VAL A 37 28.36 -66.06 10.52
N LEU A 38 29.40 -66.08 11.34
CA LEU A 38 30.62 -66.87 11.27
C LEU A 38 30.41 -68.38 11.47
N GLN A 39 31.39 -69.08 10.89
CA GLN A 39 31.86 -70.43 11.15
C GLN A 39 31.51 -71.04 12.53
N HIS A 40 31.12 -72.33 12.49
CA HIS A 40 31.72 -73.34 13.36
C HIS A 40 31.77 -74.69 12.66
N SER A 41 32.96 -75.06 12.19
CA SER A 41 33.38 -76.44 11.99
C SER A 41 33.48 -77.12 13.36
N LEU A 42 32.84 -78.27 13.59
CA LEU A 42 33.33 -79.30 14.49
C LEU A 42 32.61 -80.65 14.25
N SER A 43 33.44 -81.68 14.01
CA SER A 43 33.28 -83.11 14.33
C SER A 43 32.24 -83.96 13.57
N VAL A 44 32.68 -84.54 12.46
CA VAL A 44 32.03 -85.63 11.67
C VAL A 44 32.11 -87.00 12.41
N ARG A 45 32.09 -87.05 13.75
CA ARG A 45 32.17 -88.35 14.48
C ARG A 45 31.18 -88.54 15.63
N SER A 46 30.20 -87.66 15.80
CA SER A 46 29.07 -87.89 16.73
C SER A 46 27.73 -88.16 16.05
N ILE A 47 27.60 -87.99 14.74
CA ILE A 47 26.31 -88.12 14.04
C ILE A 47 25.92 -89.60 13.79
N GLU A 48 26.88 -90.52 13.76
CA GLU A 48 26.58 -91.95 13.52
C GLU A 48 26.11 -92.73 14.75
N ARG A 49 26.11 -92.13 15.96
CA ARG A 49 25.58 -92.80 17.17
C ARG A 49 24.22 -92.31 17.65
N GLN A 50 23.72 -91.20 17.10
CA GLN A 50 22.40 -90.66 17.43
C GLN A 50 21.33 -91.00 16.37
N ALA A 51 21.74 -91.70 15.31
CA ALA A 51 20.86 -92.16 14.23
C ALA A 51 20.14 -93.49 14.55
N GLU A 52 20.55 -94.23 15.59
CA GLU A 52 19.92 -95.51 15.95
C GLU A 52 18.98 -95.43 17.17
N GLU A 53 19.07 -94.38 18.01
CA GLU A 53 18.15 -94.20 19.15
C GLU A 53 16.92 -93.32 18.83
N ASN A 54 16.86 -92.65 17.68
CA ASN A 54 15.67 -91.90 17.24
C ASN A 54 14.73 -92.67 16.30
N VAL A 55 15.05 -93.91 15.92
CA VAL A 55 14.22 -94.74 15.04
C VAL A 55 12.96 -95.29 15.77
N VAL A 56 12.86 -95.14 17.09
CA VAL A 56 11.73 -95.67 17.89
C VAL A 56 10.72 -94.58 18.33
N GLN A 57 10.84 -93.34 17.83
CA GLN A 57 9.79 -92.31 18.01
C GLN A 57 9.26 -91.68 16.71
N VAL A 58 9.53 -92.27 15.54
CA VAL A 58 8.92 -91.83 14.26
C VAL A 58 7.63 -92.60 14.00
N SER A 59 6.66 -92.45 14.89
CA SER A 59 5.25 -92.80 14.69
C SER A 59 4.40 -91.99 15.66
N GLN A 60 4.61 -90.68 15.68
CA GLN A 60 3.55 -89.75 16.06
C GLN A 60 2.99 -89.14 14.77
N PRO A 61 1.67 -89.12 14.57
CA PRO A 61 1.08 -88.43 13.43
C PRO A 61 1.52 -86.96 13.50
N VAL A 62 2.17 -86.47 12.45
CA VAL A 62 2.38 -85.04 12.26
C VAL A 62 0.99 -84.41 12.29
N ARG A 63 0.66 -83.74 13.39
CA ARG A 63 -0.65 -83.17 13.66
C ARG A 63 -1.08 -82.29 12.49
N GLU A 64 -2.17 -82.66 11.82
CA GLU A 64 -2.86 -81.88 10.80
C GLU A 64 -3.24 -80.46 11.31
N ASP A 65 -3.29 -80.25 12.63
CA ASP A 65 -3.53 -78.95 13.29
C ASP A 65 -2.53 -77.85 12.91
N HIS A 66 -1.23 -78.16 12.72
CA HIS A 66 -0.24 -77.12 12.41
C HIS A 66 -0.32 -76.65 10.95
N GLY A 67 -0.66 -77.55 10.01
CA GLY A 67 -0.89 -77.20 8.61
C GLY A 67 -2.15 -76.34 8.42
N GLN A 68 -3.21 -76.66 9.17
CA GLN A 68 -4.44 -75.87 9.18
C GLN A 68 -4.21 -74.47 9.79
N SER A 69 -3.45 -74.39 10.89
CA SER A 69 -3.09 -73.10 11.52
C SER A 69 -2.27 -72.19 10.59
N ILE A 70 -1.32 -72.74 9.82
CA ILE A 70 -0.55 -71.96 8.84
C ILE A 70 -1.44 -71.50 7.68
N ALA A 71 -2.33 -72.36 7.19
CA ALA A 71 -3.27 -72.01 6.12
C ALA A 71 -4.23 -70.87 6.54
N ASP A 72 -4.69 -70.88 7.80
CA ASP A 72 -5.57 -69.84 8.33
C ASP A 72 -4.82 -68.50 8.55
N MET A 73 -3.55 -68.54 8.97
CA MET A 73 -2.69 -67.34 9.03
C MET A 73 -2.44 -66.74 7.63
N LEU A 74 -2.17 -67.58 6.62
CA LEU A 74 -1.97 -67.11 5.24
C LEU A 74 -3.24 -66.49 4.65
N LYS A 75 -4.42 -67.03 4.97
CA LYS A 75 -5.70 -66.43 4.59
C LYS A 75 -5.91 -65.07 5.26
N ALA A 76 -5.61 -64.96 6.55
CA ALA A 76 -5.73 -63.69 7.28
C ALA A 76 -4.81 -62.61 6.67
N LEU A 77 -3.55 -62.95 6.40
CA LEU A 77 -2.60 -62.06 5.72
C LEU A 77 -3.06 -61.67 4.32
N SER A 78 -3.65 -62.60 3.57
CA SER A 78 -4.20 -62.30 2.24
C SER A 78 -5.37 -61.33 2.30
N VAL A 79 -6.23 -61.42 3.31
CA VAL A 79 -7.35 -60.48 3.53
C VAL A 79 -6.79 -59.11 3.92
N GLU A 80 -5.83 -59.08 4.84
CA GLU A 80 -5.20 -57.84 5.31
C GLU A 80 -4.49 -57.10 4.16
N LEU A 81 -3.67 -57.80 3.36
CA LEU A 81 -3.03 -57.24 2.16
C LEU A 81 -4.04 -56.68 1.16
N LYS A 82 -5.14 -57.40 0.93
CA LYS A 82 -6.19 -56.93 0.02
C LYS A 82 -6.85 -55.66 0.54
N SER A 83 -7.21 -55.63 1.83
CA SER A 83 -7.80 -54.46 2.46
C SER A 83 -6.85 -53.24 2.51
N GLY A 84 -5.55 -53.50 2.73
CA GLY A 84 -4.51 -52.46 2.69
C GLY A 84 -4.32 -51.90 1.29
N PHE A 85 -4.34 -52.76 0.26
CA PHE A 85 -4.28 -52.33 -1.13
C PHE A 85 -5.50 -51.50 -1.54
N GLU A 86 -6.71 -51.92 -1.16
CA GLU A 86 -7.95 -51.18 -1.42
C GLU A 86 -7.91 -49.79 -0.75
N THR A 87 -7.44 -49.70 0.50
CA THR A 87 -7.27 -48.43 1.23
C THR A 87 -6.22 -47.53 0.56
N SER A 88 -5.06 -48.09 0.20
CA SER A 88 -4.00 -47.35 -0.49
C SER A 88 -4.47 -46.80 -1.84
N ASN A 89 -5.25 -47.58 -2.58
CA ASN A 89 -5.81 -47.15 -3.86
C ASN A 89 -6.86 -46.05 -3.68
N ALA A 90 -7.72 -46.14 -2.65
CA ALA A 90 -8.67 -45.08 -2.33
C ALA A 90 -7.95 -43.76 -1.98
N ASN A 91 -6.90 -43.83 -1.15
CA ASN A 91 -6.08 -42.66 -0.82
C ASN A 91 -5.40 -42.08 -2.06
N GLN A 92 -4.91 -42.93 -2.97
CA GLN A 92 -4.30 -42.47 -4.22
C GLN A 92 -5.29 -41.68 -5.07
N VAL A 93 -6.53 -42.18 -5.21
CA VAL A 93 -7.60 -41.48 -5.94
C VAL A 93 -7.93 -40.13 -5.29
N GLU A 94 -8.03 -40.09 -3.96
CA GLU A 94 -8.28 -38.85 -3.23
C GLU A 94 -7.15 -37.82 -3.42
N ILE A 95 -5.89 -38.25 -3.31
CA ILE A 95 -4.73 -37.40 -3.54
C ILE A 95 -4.73 -36.87 -4.98
N THR A 96 -5.02 -37.71 -5.97
CA THR A 96 -5.10 -37.25 -7.36
C THR A 96 -6.20 -36.20 -7.55
N GLY A 97 -7.37 -36.38 -6.94
CA GLY A 97 -8.46 -35.40 -6.99
C GLY A 97 -8.07 -34.07 -6.33
N LEU A 98 -7.41 -34.12 -5.16
CA LEU A 98 -6.90 -32.92 -4.50
C LEU A 98 -5.83 -32.20 -5.33
N CYS A 99 -4.96 -32.94 -6.01
CA CYS A 99 -3.97 -32.36 -6.92
C CYS A 99 -4.62 -31.67 -8.12
N GLU A 100 -5.67 -32.26 -8.70
CA GLU A 100 -6.44 -31.64 -9.79
C GLU A 100 -7.15 -30.36 -9.31
N ASP A 101 -7.81 -30.41 -8.15
CA ASP A 101 -8.47 -29.25 -7.55
C ASP A 101 -7.48 -28.11 -7.23
N LEU A 102 -6.29 -28.45 -6.73
CA LEU A 102 -5.23 -27.49 -6.50
C LEU A 102 -4.70 -26.90 -7.81
N GLY A 103 -4.54 -27.73 -8.85
CA GLY A 103 -4.17 -27.28 -10.19
C GLY A 103 -5.16 -26.25 -10.73
N ASN A 104 -6.45 -26.56 -10.68
CA ASN A 104 -7.51 -25.64 -11.12
C ASN A 104 -7.48 -24.32 -10.35
N LYS A 105 -7.30 -24.36 -9.02
CA LYS A 105 -7.19 -23.13 -8.20
C LYS A 105 -5.95 -22.30 -8.53
N ILE A 106 -4.83 -22.95 -8.85
CA ILE A 106 -3.61 -22.26 -9.26
C ILE A 106 -3.84 -21.55 -10.59
N ASP A 107 -4.47 -22.21 -11.55
CA ASP A 107 -4.79 -21.62 -12.86
C ASP A 107 -5.76 -20.44 -12.74
N ASP A 108 -6.79 -20.56 -11.89
CA ASP A 108 -7.73 -19.47 -11.59
C ASP A 108 -7.00 -18.27 -10.97
N LEU A 109 -6.14 -18.51 -9.99
CA LEU A 109 -5.35 -17.46 -9.34
C LEU A 109 -4.36 -16.80 -10.32
N ALA A 110 -3.75 -17.57 -11.21
CA ALA A 110 -2.89 -17.05 -12.27
C ALA A 110 -3.69 -16.14 -13.23
N GLY A 111 -4.90 -16.56 -13.61
CA GLY A 111 -5.81 -15.76 -14.43
C GLY A 111 -6.22 -14.45 -13.75
N HIS A 112 -6.58 -14.50 -12.47
CA HIS A 112 -6.90 -13.30 -11.68
C HIS A 112 -5.70 -12.36 -11.54
N THR A 113 -4.50 -12.90 -11.34
CA THR A 113 -3.26 -12.12 -11.24
C THR A 113 -2.98 -11.38 -12.56
N ALA A 114 -3.06 -12.08 -13.70
CA ALA A 114 -2.87 -11.47 -15.01
C ALA A 114 -3.89 -10.35 -15.31
N ALA A 115 -5.16 -10.55 -14.93
CA ALA A 115 -6.20 -9.53 -15.09
C ALA A 115 -5.92 -8.28 -14.23
N LEU A 116 -5.48 -8.47 -12.99
CA LEU A 116 -5.12 -7.35 -12.10
C LEU A 116 -3.89 -6.60 -12.60
N GLU A 117 -2.89 -7.29 -13.13
CA GLU A 117 -1.71 -6.66 -13.71
C GLU A 117 -2.08 -5.79 -14.92
N GLU A 118 -2.98 -6.26 -15.78
CA GLU A 118 -3.50 -5.48 -16.91
C GLU A 118 -4.26 -4.23 -16.43
N GLU A 119 -5.13 -4.37 -15.42
CA GLU A 119 -5.89 -3.25 -14.86
C GLU A 119 -4.97 -2.21 -14.21
N VAL A 120 -3.98 -2.66 -13.43
CA VAL A 120 -2.94 -1.79 -12.86
C VAL A 120 -2.16 -1.09 -13.96
N GLY A 121 -1.85 -1.78 -15.07
CA GLY A 121 -1.23 -1.18 -16.25
C GLY A 121 -2.05 -0.02 -16.82
N LYS A 122 -3.35 -0.22 -17.04
CA LYS A 122 -4.27 0.82 -17.52
C LYS A 122 -4.36 1.99 -16.56
N LEU A 123 -4.45 1.72 -15.25
CA LEU A 123 -4.51 2.75 -14.22
C LEU A 123 -3.23 3.60 -14.19
N ARG A 124 -2.05 2.99 -14.36
CA ARG A 124 -0.78 3.74 -14.42
C ARG A 124 -0.76 4.73 -15.58
N VAL A 125 -1.21 4.30 -16.76
CA VAL A 125 -1.30 5.20 -17.94
C VAL A 125 -2.27 6.35 -17.67
N ALA A 126 -3.48 6.06 -17.17
CA ALA A 126 -4.47 7.09 -16.86
C ALA A 126 -3.98 8.09 -15.79
N VAL A 127 -3.21 7.63 -14.80
CA VAL A 127 -2.62 8.50 -13.78
C VAL A 127 -1.60 9.47 -14.40
N GLU A 128 -0.75 9.01 -15.32
CA GLU A 128 0.20 9.89 -15.99
C GLU A 128 -0.49 10.91 -16.90
N GLU A 129 -1.53 10.50 -17.64
CA GLU A 129 -2.35 11.41 -18.45
C GLU A 129 -3.02 12.49 -17.57
N ASN A 130 -3.59 12.10 -16.43
CA ASN A 130 -4.20 13.04 -15.50
C ASN A 130 -3.19 14.01 -14.89
N LYS A 131 -1.97 13.56 -14.57
CA LYS A 131 -0.90 14.44 -14.08
C LYS A 131 -0.54 15.50 -15.11
N GLU A 132 -0.47 15.11 -16.38
CA GLU A 132 -0.18 16.04 -17.48
C GLU A 132 -1.29 17.08 -17.64
N GLN A 133 -2.56 16.64 -17.62
CA GLN A 133 -3.71 17.55 -17.67
C GLN A 133 -3.72 18.53 -16.49
N ILE A 134 -3.45 18.07 -15.27
CA ILE A 134 -3.36 18.92 -14.08
C ILE A 134 -2.24 19.96 -14.24
N ARG A 135 -1.07 19.55 -14.77
CA ARG A 135 0.04 20.48 -15.04
C ARG A 135 -0.39 21.58 -16.01
N TYR A 136 -0.99 21.19 -17.14
CA TYR A 136 -1.48 22.12 -18.15
C TYR A 136 -2.51 23.11 -17.58
N LEU A 137 -3.49 22.61 -16.81
CA LEU A 137 -4.50 23.46 -16.18
C LEU A 137 -3.89 24.44 -15.17
N LYS A 138 -2.92 23.99 -14.37
CA LYS A 138 -2.23 24.85 -13.41
C LYS A 138 -1.43 25.96 -14.11
N GLU A 139 -0.74 25.63 -15.19
CA GLU A 139 -0.05 26.64 -16.02
C GLU A 139 -1.06 27.65 -16.59
N GLY A 140 -2.19 27.18 -17.11
CA GLY A 140 -3.29 28.03 -17.57
C GLY A 140 -3.82 28.96 -16.48
N GLU A 141 -4.10 28.43 -15.29
CA GLU A 141 -4.57 29.19 -14.12
C GLU A 141 -3.60 30.29 -13.72
N THR A 142 -2.29 29.97 -13.63
CA THR A 142 -1.27 30.98 -13.31
C THR A 142 -1.20 32.08 -14.37
N GLY A 143 -1.31 31.72 -15.65
CA GLY A 143 -1.33 32.67 -16.75
C GLY A 143 -2.57 33.59 -16.73
N VAL A 144 -3.75 33.03 -16.44
CA VAL A 144 -4.98 33.82 -16.30
C VAL A 144 -4.92 34.74 -15.09
N THR A 145 -4.42 34.24 -13.96
CA THR A 145 -4.27 35.02 -12.72
C THR A 145 -3.31 36.20 -12.94
N ALA A 146 -2.16 35.96 -13.56
CA ALA A 146 -1.20 37.03 -13.87
C ALA A 146 -1.80 38.10 -14.82
N LYS A 147 -2.61 37.68 -15.80
CA LYS A 147 -3.33 38.61 -16.68
C LYS A 147 -4.38 39.41 -15.91
N MET A 148 -5.11 38.77 -15.00
CA MET A 148 -6.11 39.44 -14.17
C MET A 148 -5.46 40.46 -13.24
N GLU A 149 -4.36 40.11 -12.57
CA GLU A 149 -3.58 41.04 -11.75
C GLU A 149 -3.06 42.22 -12.57
N SER A 150 -2.54 41.97 -13.78
CA SER A 150 -2.10 43.02 -14.69
C SER A 150 -3.25 43.96 -15.08
N LEU A 151 -4.42 43.40 -15.42
CA LEU A 151 -5.62 44.18 -15.75
C LEU A 151 -6.12 44.98 -14.54
N GLU A 152 -6.18 44.38 -13.35
CA GLU A 152 -6.57 45.09 -12.13
C GLU A 152 -5.61 46.24 -11.83
N ASN A 153 -4.30 46.00 -11.95
CA ASN A 153 -3.30 47.04 -11.77
C ASN A 153 -3.48 48.15 -12.81
N ASN A 154 -3.68 47.82 -14.09
CA ASN A 154 -3.91 48.81 -15.14
C ASN A 154 -5.19 49.63 -14.92
N LEU A 155 -6.27 48.99 -14.46
CA LEU A 155 -7.51 49.66 -14.11
C LEU A 155 -7.38 50.53 -12.87
N ARG A 156 -6.48 50.20 -11.94
CA ARG A 156 -6.25 50.95 -10.70
C ARG A 156 -5.14 52.00 -10.81
N ARG A 157 -4.29 51.97 -11.84
CA ARG A 157 -3.16 52.90 -12.02
C ARG A 157 -3.57 54.37 -11.93
N ASN A 158 -4.75 54.70 -12.45
CA ASN A 158 -5.27 56.07 -12.45
C ASN A 158 -6.27 56.33 -11.31
N ASN A 159 -6.43 55.40 -10.37
CA ASN A 159 -7.35 55.54 -9.25
C ASN A 159 -6.59 55.98 -8.00
N LEU A 160 -6.73 57.25 -7.64
CA LEU A 160 -6.23 57.78 -6.38
C LEU A 160 -7.22 57.45 -5.24
N ARG A 161 -6.68 57.06 -4.09
CA ARG A 161 -7.45 56.81 -2.87
C ARG A 161 -7.04 57.80 -1.79
N PHE A 162 -7.99 58.61 -1.37
CA PHE A 162 -7.81 59.56 -0.27
C PHE A 162 -8.33 58.92 1.01
N LEU A 163 -7.48 58.86 2.02
CA LEU A 163 -7.80 58.25 3.32
C LEU A 163 -8.02 59.36 4.34
N ARG A 164 -8.88 59.10 5.34
CA ARG A 164 -9.15 60.01 6.47
C ARG A 164 -9.73 61.37 6.07
N VAL A 165 -10.42 61.42 4.93
CA VAL A 165 -11.28 62.57 4.59
C VAL A 165 -12.50 62.53 5.51
N LEU A 166 -12.74 63.59 6.27
CA LEU A 166 -13.91 63.69 7.15
C LEU A 166 -15.19 63.78 6.31
N GLU A 167 -16.18 62.99 6.68
CA GLU A 167 -17.49 63.01 6.01
C GLU A 167 -18.21 64.34 6.26
N GLY A 168 -18.84 64.88 5.21
CA GLY A 168 -19.62 66.12 5.28
C GLY A 168 -18.87 67.39 4.84
N LEU A 169 -17.54 67.35 4.68
CA LEU A 169 -16.76 68.51 4.16
C LEU A 169 -16.94 68.78 2.66
N GLU A 170 -17.61 67.87 1.95
CA GLU A 170 -17.72 67.88 0.50
C GLU A 170 -18.86 68.79 0.00
N ASP A 171 -19.75 69.26 0.89
CA ASP A 171 -20.91 70.12 0.59
C ASP A 171 -21.77 69.65 -0.61
N GLY A 172 -21.79 68.34 -0.87
CA GLY A 172 -22.52 67.72 -1.98
C GLY A 172 -21.80 67.72 -3.33
N ASP A 173 -20.66 68.42 -3.47
CA ASP A 173 -19.82 68.40 -4.67
C ASP A 173 -18.47 67.74 -4.40
N LEU A 174 -18.44 66.41 -4.54
CA LEU A 174 -17.20 65.63 -4.39
C LEU A 174 -16.14 66.05 -5.40
N LYS A 175 -16.49 66.37 -6.65
CA LYS A 175 -15.48 66.66 -7.68
C LYS A 175 -14.77 67.98 -7.38
N GLY A 176 -15.52 69.03 -7.06
CA GLY A 176 -14.96 70.31 -6.65
C GLY A 176 -14.17 70.22 -5.35
N PHE A 177 -14.67 69.47 -4.37
CA PHE A 177 -13.93 69.20 -3.12
C PHE A 177 -12.56 68.54 -3.41
N MET A 178 -12.54 67.49 -4.24
CA MET A 178 -11.30 66.80 -4.59
C MET A 178 -10.32 67.69 -5.36
N ALA A 179 -10.81 68.55 -6.26
CA ALA A 179 -9.97 69.50 -7.00
C ALA A 179 -9.29 70.51 -6.07
N ARG A 180 -10.03 71.07 -5.10
CA ARG A 180 -9.47 71.95 -4.06
C ARG A 180 -8.42 71.23 -3.21
N LEU A 181 -8.72 70.01 -2.78
CA LEU A 181 -7.80 69.20 -1.98
C LEU A 181 -6.49 68.90 -2.72
N ILE A 182 -6.57 68.49 -3.99
CA ILE A 182 -5.39 68.21 -4.82
C ILE A 182 -4.55 69.47 -5.01
N LYS A 183 -5.19 70.60 -5.35
CA LYS A 183 -4.50 71.88 -5.55
C LYS A 183 -3.78 72.33 -4.27
N GLN A 184 -4.42 72.18 -3.12
CA GLN A 184 -3.85 72.52 -1.82
C GLN A 184 -2.63 71.64 -1.47
N GLU A 185 -2.69 70.33 -1.74
CA GLU A 185 -1.62 69.39 -1.39
C GLU A 185 -0.44 69.39 -2.37
N VAL A 186 -0.69 69.50 -3.67
CA VAL A 186 0.38 69.44 -4.69
C VAL A 186 1.05 70.82 -4.91
N ASN A 187 0.43 71.90 -4.43
CA ASN A 187 0.94 73.27 -4.51
C ASN A 187 1.36 73.67 -5.95
N VAL A 188 0.51 73.37 -6.93
CA VAL A 188 0.72 73.70 -8.35
C VAL A 188 -0.29 74.76 -8.77
N GLU A 189 0.13 75.69 -9.63
CA GLU A 189 -0.72 76.68 -10.28
C GLU A 189 -1.59 76.05 -11.39
N ILE A 190 -2.43 75.09 -11.04
CA ILE A 190 -3.45 74.52 -11.93
C ILE A 190 -4.81 75.06 -11.49
N SER A 191 -5.65 75.45 -12.46
CA SER A 191 -7.02 75.89 -12.19
C SER A 191 -7.84 74.72 -11.64
N GLU A 192 -8.82 75.00 -10.77
CA GLU A 192 -9.66 73.93 -10.21
C GLU A 192 -10.56 73.33 -11.30
N GLU A 193 -10.97 74.16 -12.26
CA GLU A 193 -11.79 73.77 -13.39
C GLU A 193 -11.08 72.75 -14.30
N ASP A 194 -9.78 72.89 -14.51
CA ASP A 194 -9.01 71.95 -15.33
C ASP A 194 -8.84 70.61 -14.62
N ILE A 195 -8.60 70.61 -13.30
CA ILE A 195 -8.55 69.39 -12.50
C ILE A 195 -9.90 68.66 -12.55
N VAL A 196 -11.03 69.38 -12.41
CA VAL A 196 -12.37 68.78 -12.44
C VAL A 196 -12.67 68.12 -13.79
N LYS A 197 -12.22 68.70 -14.91
CA LYS A 197 -12.40 68.13 -16.26
C LYS A 197 -11.68 66.79 -16.42
N ASP A 198 -10.49 66.66 -15.83
CA ASP A 198 -9.68 65.44 -15.93
C ASP A 198 -10.19 64.32 -15.01
N ILE A 199 -10.97 64.66 -13.97
CA ILE A 199 -11.57 63.69 -13.08
C ILE A 199 -12.77 63.01 -13.75
N GLN A 200 -12.57 61.77 -14.20
CA GLN A 200 -13.64 60.96 -14.80
C GLN A 200 -14.74 60.60 -13.79
N ARG A 201 -14.37 60.04 -12.63
CA ARG A 201 -15.31 59.56 -11.60
C ARG A 201 -14.77 59.80 -10.20
N VAL A 202 -15.64 60.23 -9.29
CA VAL A 202 -15.37 60.28 -7.85
C VAL A 202 -16.54 59.63 -7.12
N HIS A 203 -16.23 58.81 -6.13
CA HIS A 203 -17.22 58.18 -5.28
C HIS A 203 -16.57 57.85 -3.94
N ARG A 204 -17.40 57.80 -2.89
CA ARG A 204 -17.01 57.20 -1.62
C ARG A 204 -16.91 55.70 -1.82
N VAL A 205 -15.86 55.08 -1.28
CA VAL A 205 -15.86 53.62 -1.14
C VAL A 205 -16.89 53.31 -0.05
N PRO A 206 -17.96 52.54 -0.34
CA PRO A 206 -18.94 52.22 0.68
C PRO A 206 -18.23 51.62 1.87
N ALA A 207 -18.50 52.16 3.07
CA ALA A 207 -18.04 51.56 4.31
C ALA A 207 -18.44 50.08 4.26
N LYS A 208 -17.48 49.20 4.60
CA LYS A 208 -17.71 47.76 4.64
C LYS A 208 -19.03 47.55 5.40
N MET A 209 -20.03 46.92 4.76
CA MET A 209 -21.27 46.62 5.47
C MET A 209 -20.90 45.97 6.81
N PRO A 210 -21.54 46.34 7.92
CA PRO A 210 -21.37 45.62 9.18
C PRO A 210 -21.56 44.15 8.84
N SER A 211 -20.52 43.34 8.99
CA SER A 211 -20.67 41.92 8.73
C SER A 211 -21.69 41.44 9.75
N LEU A 212 -22.88 41.04 9.30
CA LEU A 212 -23.88 40.36 10.14
C LEU A 212 -23.34 39.07 10.79
N PHE A 213 -22.08 38.71 10.49
CA PHE A 213 -21.35 37.55 10.98
C PHE A 213 -20.15 37.89 11.89
N SER A 214 -19.88 39.16 12.24
CA SER A 214 -18.82 39.45 13.23
C SER A 214 -19.16 38.96 14.64
N ASP A 215 -20.44 38.70 14.93
CA ASP A 215 -20.89 38.25 16.26
C ASP A 215 -20.95 36.72 16.39
N ILE A 216 -20.61 35.95 15.33
CA ILE A 216 -20.74 34.48 15.29
C ILE A 216 -19.38 33.76 15.24
N LEU A 217 -18.27 34.47 15.09
CA LEU A 217 -16.95 33.85 15.18
C LEU A 217 -16.35 34.09 16.58
N PRO A 218 -16.11 33.04 17.40
CA PRO A 218 -15.34 33.21 18.61
C PRO A 218 -13.97 33.77 18.23
N GLU A 219 -13.43 34.68 19.06
CA GLU A 219 -12.11 35.27 18.94
C GLU A 219 -11.00 34.20 18.95
N GLY A 220 -10.88 33.46 17.85
CA GLY A 220 -9.80 32.55 17.55
C GLY A 220 -8.75 33.34 16.79
N THR A 221 -7.71 33.74 17.51
CA THR A 221 -6.53 34.43 17.01
C THR A 221 -5.88 33.69 15.82
N TYR A 222 -6.24 34.06 14.59
CA TYR A 222 -5.36 33.83 13.43
C TYR A 222 -4.28 34.91 13.44
N SER A 223 -3.27 34.71 14.29
CA SER A 223 -2.02 35.46 14.23
C SER A 223 -1.27 35.06 12.95
N ARG A 224 -1.34 35.91 11.91
CA ARG A 224 -0.38 35.84 10.80
C ARG A 224 1.04 36.05 11.34
N PRO A 225 2.04 35.22 10.98
CA PRO A 225 3.41 35.42 11.41
C PRO A 225 3.99 36.62 10.65
N GLY A 226 4.49 37.63 11.37
CA GLY A 226 5.41 38.62 10.76
C GLY A 226 5.19 40.10 11.02
N THR A 227 4.46 40.55 12.04
CA THR A 227 4.55 41.95 12.50
C THR A 227 4.51 42.03 14.03
N LYS A 228 5.45 42.81 14.57
CA LYS A 228 5.85 42.89 15.97
C LYS A 228 4.67 43.24 16.88
N LYS A 229 4.49 42.49 17.97
CA LYS A 229 3.63 42.88 19.09
C LYS A 229 4.44 43.71 20.07
N GLU A 230 4.05 44.97 20.22
CA GLU A 230 4.43 45.83 21.33
C GLU A 230 3.79 45.27 22.61
N ILE A 231 4.59 45.18 23.67
CA ILE A 231 4.16 44.75 25.00
C ILE A 231 3.65 45.99 25.72
N VAL A 232 2.38 46.00 26.13
CA VAL A 232 1.88 46.90 27.18
C VAL A 232 0.93 46.09 28.07
N ASP A 233 1.10 46.27 29.38
CA ASP A 233 0.38 45.69 30.53
C ASP A 233 0.77 44.27 30.97
N GLY A 234 1.93 44.24 31.62
CA GLY A 234 2.56 43.06 32.22
C GLY A 234 1.77 42.39 33.34
N LYS A 235 1.05 41.32 32.99
CA LYS A 235 0.80 40.18 33.89
C LYS A 235 0.93 38.86 33.14
N ARG A 236 1.96 38.09 33.49
CA ARG A 236 2.05 36.65 33.19
C ARG A 236 1.31 35.90 34.28
N ILE A 237 0.39 35.00 33.92
CA ILE A 237 -0.09 33.93 34.79
C ILE A 237 0.53 32.63 34.25
N PRO A 238 1.22 31.83 35.07
CA PRO A 238 1.78 30.57 34.63
C PRO A 238 0.72 29.46 34.74
N PHE A 239 0.47 28.75 33.65
CA PHE A 239 0.41 27.28 33.57
C PHE A 239 0.67 26.88 32.12
#